data_AF-A0A8J7IJU9-F1
#
_entry.id   AF-A0A8J7IJU9-F1
#
_cell.length_a   1.000
_cell.length_b   1.000
_cell.length_c   1.000
_cell.angle_alpha   90.00
_cell.angle_beta   90.00
_cell.angle_gamma   90.00
#
_symmetry.space_group_name_H-M   'P 1'
#
loop_
_entity.id
_entity.type
_entity.pdbx_description
1 polymer ?
#
loop_
_entity_poly.entity_id
_entity_poly.type
_entity_poly.pdbx_seq_one_letter_code
_entity_poly.pdbx_strand_id
1 'polypeptide(L)' 'MNYCHCCSGLLLAHLRRSEVVWFCRHCWQDMPVFTRQKIKLSNPVYDREIV' A
#
# COMPACT_ATOMS: atom_id res chain seq x y z
N MET A 1 13.20 -4.90 -7.42
CA MET A 1 11.90 -5.53 -7.71
C MET A 1 11.01 -5.31 -6.49
N ASN A 2 9.76 -4.88 -6.69
CA ASN A 2 8.81 -4.72 -5.60
C ASN A 2 8.07 -6.04 -5.38
N TYR A 3 8.11 -6.54 -4.15
CA TYR A 3 7.49 -7.81 -3.77
C TYR A 3 6.36 -7.57 -2.80
N CYS A 4 5.32 -8.39 -2.91
CA CYS A 4 4.19 -8.36 -2.01
C CYS A 4 4.60 -8.87 -0.62
N HIS A 5 4.32 -8.10 0.43
CA HIS A 5 4.59 -8.52 1.81
C HIS A 5 3.70 -9.68 2.29
N CYS A 6 2.59 -9.96 1.60
CA CYS A 6 1.64 -11.02 1.96
C CYS A 6 2.02 -12.39 1.35
N CYS A 7 2.58 -12.42 0.14
CA CYS A 7 2.84 -13.68 -0.59
C CYS A 7 4.21 -13.77 -1.25
N SER A 8 5.08 -12.76 -1.08
CA SER A 8 6.37 -12.64 -1.78
C SER A 8 6.28 -12.64 -3.31
N GLY A 9 5.07 -12.52 -3.87
CA GLY A 9 4.85 -12.42 -5.32
C GLY A 9 5.31 -11.09 -5.89
N LEU A 10 5.65 -11.07 -7.18
CA LEU A 10 6.03 -9.85 -7.88
C LEU A 10 4.85 -8.88 -7.97
N LEU A 11 5.07 -7.63 -7.58
CA LEU A 11 4.10 -6.55 -7.73
C LEU A 11 4.18 -5.94 -9.12
N LEU A 12 3.02 -5.64 -9.70
CA LEU A 12 2.90 -4.95 -10.99
C LEU A 12 2.64 -3.46 -10.76
N ALA A 13 3.38 -2.60 -11.45
CA ALA A 13 3.12 -1.16 -11.48
C ALA A 13 1.99 -0.86 -12.46
N HIS A 14 0.96 -0.14 -12.01
CA HIS A 14 -0.14 0.35 -12.82
C HIS A 14 -0.18 1.88 -12.72
N LEU A 15 -0.34 2.58 -13.84
CA LEU A 15 -0.63 4.02 -13.83
C LEU A 15 -2.13 4.24 -13.67
N ARG A 16 -2.55 4.88 -12.59
CA ARG A 16 -3.93 5.32 -12.37
C ARG A 16 -3.94 6.83 -12.16
N ARG A 17 -4.64 7.58 -13.02
CA ARG A 17 -4.82 9.04 -12.89
C ARG A 17 -3.50 9.79 -12.59
N SER A 18 -2.43 9.41 -13.30
CA SER A 18 -1.07 9.97 -13.15
C SER A 18 -0.29 9.56 -11.90
N GLU A 19 -0.79 8.60 -11.12
CA GLU A 19 -0.07 7.99 -9.99
C GLU A 19 0.33 6.55 -10.31
N VAL A 20 1.50 6.13 -9.81
CA VAL A 20 1.96 4.74 -9.91
C VAL A 20 1.47 3.97 -8.68
N VAL A 21 0.60 2.99 -8.90
CA VAL A 21 0.05 2.10 -7.88
C VAL A 21 0.60 0.69 -8.08
N TRP A 22 0.94 0.00 -7.01
CA TRP A 22 1.38 -1.40 -7.08
C TRP A 22 0.19 -2.34 -6.87
N PHE A 23 0.09 -3.38 -7.67
CA PHE A 23 -0.95 -4.39 -7.56
C PHE A 23 -0.36 -5.79 -7.46
N CYS A 24 -0.85 -6.57 -6.51
CA CYS A 24 -0.48 -7.98 -6.37
C CYS A 24 -1.52 -8.89 -7.02
N ARG A 25 -1.14 -9.64 -8.05
CA ARG A 25 -2.06 -10.60 -8.71
C ARG A 25 -2.38 -11.86 -7.89
N HIS A 26 -1.55 -12.20 -6.91
CA HIS A 26 -1.78 -13.36 -6.05
C HIS A 26 -2.78 -13.03 -4.93
N CYS A 27 -2.54 -11.93 -4.21
CA CYS A 27 -3.42 -11.46 -3.13
C CYS A 27 -4.63 -10.66 -3.61
N TRP A 28 -4.66 -10.21 -4.88
CA TRP A 28 -5.70 -9.34 -5.43
C TRP A 28 -5.91 -8.02 -4.67
N GLN A 29 -4.83 -7.50 -4.08
CA GLN A 29 -4.83 -6.27 -3.30
C GLN A 29 -3.95 -5.20 -3.96
N ASP A 30 -4.40 -3.96 -3.86
CA ASP A 30 -3.56 -2.79 -4.10
C ASP A 30 -2.57 -2.62 -2.94
N MET A 31 -1.31 -2.41 -3.29
CA MET A 31 -0.23 -2.19 -2.34
C MET A 31 0.09 -0.69 -2.34
N PRO A 32 -0.23 0.03 -1.25
CA PRO A 32 0.06 1.45 -1.18
C PRO A 32 1.57 1.67 -1.26
N VAL A 33 2.00 2.65 -2.06
CA VAL A 33 3.38 3.13 -2.03
C VAL A 33 3.52 3.88 -0.71
N PHE A 34 4.12 3.24 0.30
CA PHE A 34 4.61 3.96 1.48
C PHE A 34 5.83 4.78 1.06
N THR A 35 5.60 5.86 0.32
CA THR A 35 6.60 6.91 0.19
C THR A 35 6.90 7.34 1.62
N ARG A 36 8.14 7.14 2.09
CA ARG A 36 8.60 7.67 3.40
C ARG A 36 8.56 9.20 3.35
N GLN A 37 7.37 9.79 3.28
CA GLN A 37 7.16 11.11 3.77
C GLN A 37 7.50 11.01 5.26
N LYS A 38 8.41 11.88 5.72
CA LYS A 38 8.67 12.05 7.15
C LYS A 38 7.37 12.58 7.74
N ILE A 39 6.45 11.68 8.06
CA ILE A 39 5.26 12.02 8.83
C ILE A 39 5.83 12.51 10.15
N LYS A 40 5.76 13.82 10.40
CA LYS A 40 5.79 14.30 11.78
C LYS A 40 4.59 13.61 12.41
N LEU A 41 4.83 12.61 13.25
CA LEU A 41 3.81 11.89 13.99
C LEU A 41 3.10 12.88 14.94
N SER A 42 2.18 13.68 14.40
CA SER A 42 1.01 14.13 15.16
C SER A 42 -0.06 13.10 14.85
N ASN A 43 -0.17 12.11 15.74
CA ASN A 43 -1.07 10.96 15.65
C ASN A 43 -2.50 11.37 15.25
N PRO A 44 -3.08 10.74 14.22
CA PRO A 44 -4.52 10.65 14.11
C PRO A 44 -4.97 9.19 13.97
N VAL A 45 -5.69 8.72 15.00
CA VAL A 45 -6.91 7.91 14.84
C VAL A 45 -6.72 6.50 14.24
N TYR A 46 -6.36 5.53 15.10
CA TYR A 46 -6.96 4.20 15.03
C TYR A 46 -8.35 4.30 15.69
N ASP A 47 -9.38 4.62 14.91
CA ASP A 47 -10.76 4.49 15.35
C ASP A 47 -11.53 3.67 14.32
N ARG A 48 -11.65 2.38 14.63
CA ARG A 48 -12.70 1.49 14.15
C ARG A 48 -13.08 0.54 15.28
N GLU A 49 -14.10 0.96 16.02
CA GLU A 49 -15.24 0.20 16.57
C GLU A 49 -14.97 -1.11 17.35
N ILE A 50 -15.35 -1.12 18.64
CA ILE A 50 -15.84 -2.33 19.33
C ILE A 50 -17.05 -1.95 20.22
N VAL A 51 -18.24 -2.35 19.75
CA VAL A 51 -19.50 -2.75 20.44
C VAL A 51 -20.01 -1.93 21.63
#